data_AF-A0A7H0XMB5-F1
#
_entry.id   AF-A0A7H0XMB5-F1
#
_cell.length_a   1.000
_cell.length_b   1.000
_cell.length_c   1.000
_cell.angle_alpha   90.00
_cell.angle_beta   90.00
_cell.angle_gamma   90.00
#
_symmetry.space_group_name_H-M   'P 1'
#
loop_
_entity.id
_entity.type
_entity.pdbx_description
1 polymer ?
#
loop_
_entity_poly.entity_id
_entity_poly.type
_entity_poly.pdbx_seq_one_letter_code
_entity_poly.pdbx_strand_id
1 'polypeptide(L)'
;GPKGVWTMEERGETPHFNTTFEDARPSVTHMALLQLQRAGHLKYLISQNVDGLHLRSGFPRDRLSELHGNMFVEECEKCGKQYVRDTVIGVMGLKPTGRNCEVTRSRGLRSCRGKLISTILDWEDSLPDRDLNRADEACRRADLALTLGTSLQIKPSGDLPLLTKRTGGKVVIVNLQPTKHDKHAHLLIHGYVDEVMSQLMKLLGLEVPEWAGPTLCESSGGDLDILPFGAWKKEVKIELKIEENKDAVPKKRK
;
A
#
# COMPACT_ATOMS: atom_id res chain seq x y z
N GLY A 1 1.19 -21.36 2.55
CA GLY A 1 0.86 -21.67 3.96
C GLY A 1 0.20 -23.04 4.03
N PRO A 2 0.32 -23.81 5.14
CA PRO A 2 -0.21 -25.17 5.23
C PRO A 2 -1.72 -25.31 4.99
N LYS A 3 -2.47 -24.24 5.27
CA LYS A 3 -3.92 -24.08 5.01
C LYS A 3 -4.21 -22.89 4.09
N GLY A 4 -3.24 -22.50 3.26
CA GLY A 4 -3.40 -21.38 2.31
C GLY A 4 -4.26 -21.78 1.12
N VAL A 5 -4.89 -20.81 0.46
CA VAL A 5 -5.80 -21.01 -0.69
C VAL A 5 -5.25 -22.02 -1.70
N TRP A 6 -4.07 -21.76 -2.26
CA TRP A 6 -3.44 -22.62 -3.27
C TRP A 6 -3.08 -24.02 -2.74
N THR A 7 -2.65 -24.15 -1.49
CA THR A 7 -2.30 -25.45 -0.89
C THR A 7 -3.55 -26.31 -0.64
N MET A 8 -4.68 -25.67 -0.32
CA MET A 8 -5.96 -26.37 -0.17
C MET A 8 -6.50 -26.77 -1.54
N GLU A 9 -6.43 -25.89 -2.53
CA GLU A 9 -6.86 -26.16 -3.90
C GLU A 9 -6.07 -27.32 -4.55
N GLU A 10 -4.75 -27.36 -4.37
CA GLU A 10 -3.91 -28.49 -4.80
C GLU A 10 -4.34 -29.83 -4.19
N ARG A 11 -4.98 -29.80 -3.02
CA ARG A 11 -5.53 -30.99 -2.33
C ARG A 11 -7.01 -31.24 -2.67
N GLY A 12 -7.64 -30.39 -3.49
CA GLY A 12 -9.08 -30.42 -3.75
C GLY A 12 -9.94 -29.99 -2.56
N GLU A 13 -9.36 -29.29 -1.59
CA GLU A 13 -10.03 -28.80 -0.39
C GLU A 13 -10.43 -27.32 -0.56
N THR A 14 -11.51 -26.89 0.10
CA THR A 14 -11.95 -25.48 0.09
C THR A 14 -11.28 -24.71 1.23
N PRO A 15 -10.71 -23.52 0.98
CA PRO A 15 -10.17 -22.67 2.05
C PRO A 15 -11.29 -22.17 2.97
N HIS A 16 -10.99 -22.09 4.27
CA HIS A 16 -11.91 -21.55 5.27
C HIS A 16 -11.57 -20.09 5.58
N PHE A 17 -12.58 -19.21 5.53
CA PHE A 17 -12.45 -17.80 5.88
C PHE A 17 -13.23 -17.51 7.17
N ASN A 18 -12.58 -16.90 8.16
CA ASN A 18 -13.20 -16.58 9.45
C ASN A 18 -13.85 -15.18 9.47
N THR A 19 -13.67 -14.39 8.43
CA THR A 19 -14.14 -13.01 8.32
C THR A 19 -14.28 -12.61 6.86
N THR A 20 -15.09 -11.59 6.58
CA THR A 20 -15.19 -10.94 5.27
C THR A 20 -14.08 -9.89 5.13
N PHE A 21 -13.82 -9.39 3.92
CA PHE A 21 -12.86 -8.29 3.75
C PHE A 21 -13.36 -7.00 4.46
N GLU A 22 -14.67 -6.77 4.47
CA GLU A 22 -15.30 -5.62 5.13
C GLU A 22 -15.19 -5.66 6.65
N ASP A 23 -15.29 -6.85 7.25
CA ASP A 23 -15.25 -7.02 8.71
C ASP A 23 -13.83 -7.27 9.24
N ALA A 24 -12.88 -7.57 8.34
CA ALA A 24 -11.49 -7.79 8.70
C ALA A 24 -10.89 -6.55 9.39
N ARG A 25 -10.21 -6.80 10.50
CA ARG A 25 -9.54 -5.78 11.32
C ARG A 25 -8.04 -5.82 11.05
N PRO A 26 -7.35 -4.66 10.95
CA PRO A 26 -5.89 -4.63 10.90
C PRO A 26 -5.30 -5.37 12.10
N SER A 27 -4.30 -6.23 11.85
CA SER A 27 -3.61 -6.95 12.91
C SER A 27 -2.69 -6.04 13.73
N VAL A 28 -2.10 -6.58 14.80
CA VAL A 28 -1.07 -5.88 15.59
C VAL A 28 0.08 -5.43 14.68
N THR A 29 0.53 -6.28 13.76
CA THR A 29 1.55 -5.92 12.77
C THR A 29 1.14 -4.72 11.90
N HIS A 30 -0.10 -4.65 11.42
CA HIS A 30 -0.57 -3.51 10.62
C HIS A 30 -0.50 -2.20 11.40
N MET A 31 -0.95 -2.22 12.66
CA MET A 31 -0.93 -1.05 13.53
C MET A 31 0.49 -0.68 13.99
N ALA A 32 1.37 -1.66 14.19
CA ALA A 32 2.78 -1.44 14.46
C ALA A 32 3.48 -0.76 13.28
N LEU A 33 3.22 -1.19 12.03
CA LEU A 33 3.76 -0.55 10.83
C LEU A 33 3.30 0.91 10.68
N LEU A 34 2.03 1.19 10.98
CA LEU A 34 1.51 2.57 11.05
C LEU A 34 2.30 3.40 12.06
N GLN A 35 2.52 2.87 13.27
CA GLN A 35 3.26 3.60 14.29
C GLN A 35 4.73 3.80 13.94
N LEU A 36 5.39 2.79 13.35
CA LEU A 36 6.76 2.91 12.88
C LEU A 36 6.88 3.99 11.79
N GLN A 37 5.87 4.13 10.94
CA GLN A 37 5.82 5.21 9.95
C GLN A 37 5.69 6.58 10.65
N ARG A 38 4.73 6.72 11.58
CA ARG A 38 4.51 7.96 12.35
C ARG A 38 5.73 8.39 13.15
N ALA A 39 6.42 7.43 13.77
CA ALA A 39 7.66 7.66 14.51
C ALA A 39 8.89 7.88 13.60
N GLY A 40 8.73 7.81 12.28
CA GLY A 40 9.79 8.07 11.30
C GLY A 40 10.78 6.93 11.10
N HIS A 41 10.55 5.75 11.68
CA HIS A 41 11.38 4.55 11.48
C HIS A 41 11.11 3.88 10.13
N LEU A 42 9.84 3.80 9.71
CA LEU A 42 9.44 3.19 8.45
C LEU A 42 9.32 4.26 7.37
N LYS A 43 10.13 4.15 6.31
CA LYS A 43 10.17 5.12 5.21
C LYS A 43 9.20 4.80 4.08
N TYR A 44 8.93 3.52 3.84
CA TYR A 44 8.06 3.07 2.78
C TYR A 44 7.55 1.66 3.05
N LEU A 45 6.34 1.36 2.62
CA LEU A 45 5.70 0.05 2.74
C LEU A 45 5.33 -0.48 1.35
N ILE A 46 5.74 -1.72 1.06
CA ILE A 46 5.44 -2.41 -0.19
C ILE A 46 4.62 -3.64 0.18
N SER A 47 3.41 -3.75 -0.34
CA SER A 47 2.51 -4.88 -0.05
C SER A 47 2.15 -5.66 -1.30
N GLN A 48 2.02 -6.97 -1.12
CA GLN A 48 1.46 -7.93 -2.08
C GLN A 48 0.00 -8.27 -1.71
N ASN A 49 -0.48 -7.81 -0.56
CA ASN A 49 -1.81 -8.11 -0.09
C ASN A 49 -2.84 -7.28 -0.87
N VAL A 50 -3.98 -7.91 -1.15
CA VAL A 50 -5.13 -7.24 -1.77
C VAL A 50 -6.24 -6.91 -0.77
N ASP A 51 -6.08 -7.31 0.51
CA ASP A 51 -7.10 -7.20 1.57
C ASP A 51 -7.46 -5.75 1.96
N GLY A 52 -6.65 -4.76 1.57
CA GLY A 52 -6.84 -3.35 1.86
C GLY A 52 -6.64 -2.94 3.32
N LEU A 53 -6.10 -3.81 4.18
CA LEU A 53 -5.97 -3.54 5.61
C LEU A 53 -4.92 -2.47 5.94
N HIS A 54 -3.86 -2.32 5.15
CA HIS A 54 -2.94 -1.19 5.29
C HIS A 54 -3.64 0.14 5.04
N LEU A 55 -4.42 0.21 3.97
CA LEU A 55 -5.15 1.42 3.61
C LEU A 55 -6.20 1.76 4.69
N ARG A 56 -6.95 0.76 5.15
CA ARG A 56 -8.01 0.88 6.16
C ARG A 56 -7.48 1.09 7.59
N SER A 57 -6.21 0.79 7.86
CA SER A 57 -5.59 1.11 9.16
C SER A 57 -5.26 2.59 9.32
N GLY A 58 -5.33 3.37 8.23
CA GLY A 58 -4.88 4.76 8.18
C GLY A 58 -3.41 4.91 7.78
N PHE A 59 -2.78 3.86 7.24
CA PHE A 59 -1.42 3.98 6.69
C PHE A 59 -1.42 4.94 5.48
N PRO A 60 -0.46 5.89 5.40
CA PRO A 60 -0.49 6.92 4.36
C PRO A 60 -0.19 6.35 2.97
N ARG A 61 -1.06 6.65 2.01
CA ARG A 61 -0.96 6.15 0.62
C ARG A 61 0.29 6.61 -0.11
N ASP A 62 0.77 7.82 0.15
CA ASP A 62 2.01 8.34 -0.44
C ASP A 62 3.28 7.61 0.08
N ARG A 63 3.14 6.71 1.05
CA ARG A 63 4.20 5.80 1.53
C ARG A 63 3.89 4.32 1.33
N LEU A 64 2.85 3.99 0.57
CA LEU A 64 2.41 2.63 0.27
C LEU A 64 2.48 2.35 -1.23
N SER A 65 3.00 1.17 -1.59
CA SER A 65 2.79 0.54 -2.90
C SER A 65 1.97 -0.73 -2.76
N GLU A 66 0.83 -0.80 -3.43
CA GLU A 66 -0.06 -1.98 -3.46
C GLU A 66 0.13 -2.73 -4.77
N LEU A 67 1.14 -3.60 -4.82
CA LEU A 67 1.65 -4.16 -6.08
C LEU A 67 0.66 -5.09 -6.80
N HIS A 68 -0.28 -5.70 -6.07
CA HIS A 68 -1.25 -6.65 -6.62
C HIS A 68 -2.69 -6.10 -6.62
N GLY A 69 -2.83 -4.79 -6.36
CA GLY A 69 -4.11 -4.12 -6.25
C GLY A 69 -4.69 -4.16 -4.84
N ASN A 70 -5.93 -3.68 -4.73
CA ASN A 70 -6.67 -3.62 -3.47
C ASN A 70 -8.17 -3.84 -3.73
N MET A 71 -8.78 -4.74 -2.95
CA MET A 71 -10.19 -5.15 -3.10
C MET A 71 -11.19 -3.99 -2.96
N PHE A 72 -10.79 -2.89 -2.34
CA PHE A 72 -11.58 -1.69 -2.10
C PHE A 72 -11.27 -0.56 -3.09
N VAL A 73 -10.33 -0.75 -4.04
CA VAL A 73 -9.87 0.30 -4.94
C VAL A 73 -10.23 -0.01 -6.39
N GLU A 74 -10.87 0.96 -7.02
CA GLU A 74 -11.08 0.99 -8.47
C GLU A 74 -10.39 2.20 -9.10
N GLU A 75 -9.97 2.06 -10.35
CA GLU A 75 -9.21 3.06 -11.08
C GLU A 75 -9.91 3.45 -12.40
N CYS A 76 -9.85 4.73 -12.76
CA CYS A 76 -10.32 5.16 -14.06
C CYS A 76 -9.31 4.86 -15.17
N GLU A 77 -9.71 4.02 -16.14
CA GLU A 77 -8.90 3.67 -17.32
C GLU A 77 -8.45 4.87 -18.18
N LYS A 78 -9.13 6.03 -18.04
CA LYS A 78 -8.85 7.23 -18.86
C LYS A 78 -7.95 8.25 -18.20
N CYS A 79 -7.97 8.36 -16.88
CA CYS A 79 -7.26 9.43 -16.17
C CYS A 79 -6.48 8.95 -14.95
N GLY A 80 -6.45 7.64 -14.67
CA GLY A 80 -5.72 7.06 -13.55
C GLY A 80 -6.22 7.47 -12.16
N LYS A 81 -7.37 8.16 -12.06
CA LYS A 81 -7.93 8.52 -10.75
C LYS A 81 -8.42 7.25 -10.07
N GLN A 82 -7.86 6.98 -8.90
CA GLN A 82 -8.28 5.91 -8.01
C GLN A 82 -9.38 6.39 -7.05
N TYR A 83 -10.31 5.49 -6.76
CA TYR A 83 -11.40 5.66 -5.81
C TYR A 83 -11.32 4.52 -4.78
N VAL A 84 -11.27 4.90 -3.50
CA VAL A 84 -11.33 3.95 -2.39
C VAL A 84 -12.80 3.84 -1.95
N ARG A 85 -13.31 2.61 -1.82
CA ARG A 85 -14.69 2.31 -1.47
C ARG A 85 -14.76 1.66 -0.09
N ASP A 86 -15.97 1.67 0.48
CA ASP A 86 -16.29 1.07 1.77
C ASP A 86 -16.54 -0.42 1.72
N THR A 87 -17.04 -0.88 0.58
CA THR A 87 -17.24 -2.29 0.25
C THR A 87 -16.28 -2.73 -0.83
N VAL A 88 -16.09 -4.05 -0.96
CA VAL A 88 -15.28 -4.58 -2.05
C VAL A 88 -15.90 -4.24 -3.41
N ILE A 89 -15.04 -3.99 -4.41
CA ILE A 89 -15.44 -3.60 -5.76
C ILE A 89 -16.28 -4.68 -6.47
N GLY A 90 -16.12 -5.95 -6.07
CA GLY A 90 -16.92 -7.09 -6.53
C GLY A 90 -16.49 -7.72 -7.85
N VAL A 91 -15.42 -7.21 -8.48
CA VAL A 91 -14.82 -7.78 -9.70
C VAL A 91 -13.29 -7.78 -9.60
N MET A 92 -12.63 -8.73 -10.27
CA MET A 92 -11.17 -8.94 -10.29
C MET A 92 -10.64 -9.06 -11.72
N GLY A 93 -9.33 -8.98 -11.91
CA GLY A 93 -8.65 -9.10 -13.22
C GLY A 93 -8.84 -7.87 -14.10
N LEU A 94 -8.67 -6.68 -13.51
CA LEU A 94 -8.77 -5.38 -14.18
C LEU A 94 -10.10 -5.15 -14.94
N LYS A 95 -11.19 -5.79 -14.48
CA LYS A 95 -12.50 -5.75 -15.15
C LYS A 95 -13.30 -4.48 -14.80
N PRO A 96 -14.16 -4.00 -15.72
CA PRO A 96 -15.06 -2.88 -15.45
C PRO A 96 -15.98 -3.14 -14.26
N THR A 97 -16.13 -2.14 -13.40
CA THR A 97 -16.93 -2.22 -12.16
C THR A 97 -18.39 -1.79 -12.34
N GLY A 98 -18.73 -1.30 -13.54
CA GLY A 98 -20.05 -0.71 -13.84
C GLY A 98 -20.19 0.77 -13.46
N ARG A 99 -19.16 1.37 -12.84
CA ARG A 99 -19.13 2.81 -12.48
C ARG A 99 -18.31 3.63 -13.47
N ASN A 100 -18.51 4.95 -13.45
CA ASN A 100 -17.78 5.91 -14.29
C ASN A 100 -17.07 6.96 -13.46
N CYS A 101 -15.95 7.46 -13.98
CA CYS A 101 -15.15 8.48 -13.34
C CYS A 101 -15.86 9.84 -13.29
N GLU A 102 -15.90 10.40 -12.08
CA GLU A 102 -16.57 11.67 -11.73
C GLU A 102 -15.64 12.89 -11.82
N VAL A 103 -14.34 12.68 -12.05
CA VAL A 103 -13.36 13.78 -12.16
C VAL A 103 -13.79 14.79 -13.22
N THR A 104 -13.94 16.05 -12.80
CA THR A 104 -14.17 17.17 -13.70
C THR A 104 -12.84 17.66 -14.23
N ARG A 105 -12.66 17.64 -15.57
CA ARG A 105 -11.41 18.09 -16.20
C ARG A 105 -11.28 19.62 -16.11
N SER A 106 -10.05 20.10 -15.98
CA SER A 106 -9.72 21.53 -15.95
C SER A 106 -10.30 22.23 -17.19
N ARG A 107 -10.99 23.36 -16.98
CA ARG A 107 -11.87 24.11 -17.91
C ARG A 107 -13.37 23.76 -17.89
N GLY A 108 -13.85 22.93 -16.97
CA GLY A 108 -15.28 22.84 -16.61
C GLY A 108 -16.23 22.33 -17.70
N LEU A 109 -15.72 21.91 -18.85
CA LEU A 109 -16.55 21.61 -20.01
C LEU A 109 -17.13 20.18 -19.98
N ARG A 110 -16.41 19.17 -19.47
CA ARG A 110 -16.90 17.77 -19.37
C ARG A 110 -16.23 16.95 -18.25
N SER A 111 -17.02 16.18 -17.51
CA SER A 111 -16.56 15.10 -16.61
C SER A 111 -15.84 14.00 -17.40
N CYS A 112 -14.84 13.35 -16.80
CA CYS A 112 -14.00 12.33 -17.43
C CYS A 112 -14.83 11.16 -18.02
N ARG A 113 -15.76 10.62 -17.23
CA ARG A 113 -16.65 9.50 -17.59
C ARG A 113 -15.94 8.24 -18.13
N GLY A 114 -14.63 8.08 -17.88
CA GLY A 114 -13.95 6.80 -18.15
C GLY A 114 -14.55 5.68 -17.31
N LYS A 115 -14.51 4.44 -17.80
CA LYS A 115 -14.95 3.30 -16.99
C LYS A 115 -14.01 3.16 -15.80
N LEU A 116 -14.58 2.82 -14.65
CA LEU A 116 -13.80 2.39 -13.51
C LEU A 116 -13.58 0.88 -13.65
N ILE A 117 -12.35 0.45 -13.40
CA ILE A 117 -11.91 -0.95 -13.42
C ILE A 117 -11.40 -1.33 -12.04
N SER A 118 -11.47 -2.62 -11.67
CA SER A 118 -10.79 -3.09 -10.46
C SER A 118 -9.27 -2.97 -10.60
N THR A 119 -8.58 -2.93 -9.46
CA THR A 119 -7.10 -2.91 -9.42
C THR A 119 -6.49 -4.30 -9.20
N ILE A 120 -7.32 -5.31 -8.94
CA ILE A 120 -6.88 -6.69 -8.69
C ILE A 120 -6.35 -7.29 -10.00
N LEU A 121 -5.11 -7.77 -9.94
CA LEU A 121 -4.42 -8.42 -11.06
C LEU A 121 -4.86 -9.88 -11.20
N ASP A 122 -5.02 -10.34 -12.44
CA ASP A 122 -4.97 -11.76 -12.81
C ASP A 122 -3.52 -12.20 -13.06
N TRP A 123 -3.31 -13.49 -13.29
CA TRP A 123 -1.96 -14.07 -13.43
C TRP A 123 -1.13 -13.49 -14.59
N GLU A 124 -1.79 -13.07 -15.67
CA GLU A 124 -1.14 -12.53 -16.87
C GLU A 124 -0.99 -11.01 -16.84
N ASP A 125 -1.60 -10.34 -15.86
CA ASP A 125 -1.59 -8.88 -15.77
C ASP A 125 -0.22 -8.37 -15.30
N SER A 126 0.19 -7.24 -15.88
CA SER A 126 1.39 -6.53 -15.43
C SER A 126 1.11 -5.78 -14.13
N LEU A 127 2.14 -5.69 -13.26
CA LEU A 127 2.06 -4.86 -12.07
C LEU A 127 1.86 -3.37 -12.43
N PRO A 128 1.17 -2.58 -11.59
CA PRO A 128 1.02 -1.15 -11.81
C PRO A 128 2.37 -0.42 -11.79
N ASP A 129 2.73 0.17 -12.93
CA ASP A 129 4.04 0.84 -13.13
C ASP A 129 4.35 1.87 -12.04
N ARG A 130 3.36 2.67 -11.63
CA ARG A 130 3.54 3.70 -10.59
C ARG A 130 4.00 3.09 -9.27
N ASP A 131 3.30 2.06 -8.80
CA ASP A 131 3.57 1.42 -7.51
C ASP A 131 4.85 0.58 -7.57
N LEU A 132 5.10 -0.10 -8.69
CA LEU A 132 6.33 -0.86 -8.91
C LEU A 132 7.57 0.05 -8.96
N ASN A 133 7.50 1.18 -9.67
CA ASN A 133 8.61 2.13 -9.76
C ASN A 133 8.92 2.77 -8.40
N ARG A 134 7.89 3.16 -7.63
CA ARG A 134 8.08 3.69 -6.27
C ARG A 134 8.67 2.62 -5.32
N ALA A 135 8.23 1.38 -5.46
CA ALA A 135 8.74 0.26 -4.67
C ALA A 135 10.20 -0.06 -5.00
N ASP A 136 10.58 -0.09 -6.27
CA ASP A 136 11.96 -0.27 -6.73
C ASP A 136 12.86 0.87 -6.19
N GLU A 137 12.44 2.13 -6.35
CA GLU A 137 13.19 3.30 -5.85
C GLU A 137 13.39 3.22 -4.33
N ALA A 138 12.32 2.92 -3.57
CA ALA A 138 12.38 2.78 -2.13
C ALA A 138 13.35 1.67 -1.71
N CYS A 139 13.30 0.50 -2.36
CA CYS A 139 14.20 -0.60 -2.06
C CYS A 139 15.67 -0.26 -2.37
N ARG A 140 15.97 0.44 -3.46
CA ARG A 140 17.35 0.84 -3.80
C ARG A 140 17.93 1.85 -2.82
N ARG A 141 17.08 2.72 -2.27
CA ARG A 141 17.47 3.75 -1.29
C ARG A 141 17.56 3.23 0.14
N ALA A 142 16.93 2.11 0.44
CA ALA A 142 16.90 1.54 1.78
C ALA A 142 18.29 1.01 2.20
N ASP A 143 18.60 1.18 3.47
CA ASP A 143 19.70 0.50 4.18
C ASP A 143 19.22 -0.78 4.89
N LEU A 144 17.90 -0.94 5.06
CA LEU A 144 17.25 -2.10 5.64
C LEU A 144 15.93 -2.40 4.92
N ALA A 145 15.76 -3.64 4.46
CA ALA A 145 14.50 -4.20 4.01
C ALA A 145 14.03 -5.27 4.99
N LEU A 146 12.84 -5.09 5.56
CA LEU A 146 12.18 -6.05 6.45
C LEU A 146 11.00 -6.70 5.72
N THR A 147 11.05 -8.01 5.50
CA THR A 147 9.95 -8.75 4.88
C THR A 147 9.15 -9.49 5.96
N LEU A 148 7.82 -9.32 5.97
CA LEU A 148 6.93 -9.92 6.95
C LEU A 148 5.90 -10.81 6.25
N GLY A 149 5.86 -12.10 6.57
CA GLY A 149 4.75 -12.97 6.18
C GLY A 149 4.62 -13.25 4.68
N THR A 150 5.71 -13.21 3.91
CA THR A 150 5.72 -13.53 2.48
C THR A 150 6.74 -14.62 2.17
N SER A 151 6.38 -15.55 1.27
CA SER A 151 7.30 -16.59 0.77
C SER A 151 8.31 -16.06 -0.26
N LEU A 152 8.14 -14.81 -0.71
CA LEU A 152 8.96 -14.12 -1.71
C LEU A 152 9.01 -14.84 -3.07
N GLN A 153 8.01 -15.66 -3.40
CA GLN A 153 8.01 -16.47 -4.62
C GLN A 153 7.65 -15.68 -5.87
N ILE A 154 6.65 -14.81 -5.76
CA ILE A 154 6.06 -14.05 -6.88
C ILE A 154 7.03 -12.97 -7.36
N LYS A 155 7.27 -12.92 -8.68
CA LYS A 155 8.10 -11.88 -9.30
C LYS A 155 7.22 -10.81 -9.96
N PRO A 156 7.68 -9.54 -10.02
CA PRO A 156 8.94 -9.04 -9.45
C PRO A 156 8.88 -8.75 -7.94
N SER A 157 7.69 -8.76 -7.32
CA SER A 157 7.47 -8.32 -5.92
C SER A 157 8.42 -8.95 -4.89
N GLY A 158 8.58 -10.27 -4.92
CA GLY A 158 9.43 -11.02 -4.00
C GLY A 158 10.92 -10.82 -4.22
N ASP A 159 11.34 -10.32 -5.39
CA ASP A 159 12.75 -10.02 -5.68
C ASP A 159 13.14 -8.59 -5.24
N LEU A 160 12.17 -7.69 -4.95
CA LEU A 160 12.42 -6.29 -4.56
C LEU A 160 13.35 -6.13 -3.34
N PRO A 161 13.21 -6.90 -2.24
CA PRO A 161 14.12 -6.79 -1.09
C PRO A 161 15.59 -7.05 -1.45
N LEU A 162 15.86 -7.79 -2.54
CA LEU A 162 17.23 -8.03 -2.99
C LEU A 162 17.88 -6.78 -3.59
N LEU A 163 17.10 -5.80 -4.05
CA LEU A 163 17.64 -4.52 -4.53
C LEU A 163 18.34 -3.77 -3.40
N THR A 164 17.74 -3.77 -2.21
CA THR A 164 18.35 -3.23 -0.98
C THR A 164 19.69 -3.90 -0.67
N LYS A 165 19.76 -5.23 -0.80
CA LYS A 165 21.02 -5.95 -0.61
C LYS A 165 22.08 -5.56 -1.64
N ARG A 166 21.68 -5.37 -2.91
CA ARG A 166 22.60 -4.99 -3.99
C ARG A 166 23.20 -3.60 -3.80
N THR A 167 22.50 -2.70 -3.11
CA THR A 167 22.99 -1.36 -2.79
C THR A 167 23.72 -1.29 -1.43
N GLY A 168 24.00 -2.44 -0.82
CA GLY A 168 24.77 -2.54 0.44
C GLY A 168 23.92 -2.56 1.72
N GLY A 169 22.60 -2.47 1.60
CA GLY A 169 21.67 -2.60 2.71
C GLY A 169 21.51 -4.04 3.21
N LYS A 170 20.79 -4.18 4.33
CA LYS A 170 20.50 -5.46 4.98
C LYS A 170 19.10 -5.92 4.63
N VAL A 171 18.90 -7.24 4.57
CA VAL A 171 17.59 -7.86 4.38
C VAL A 171 17.28 -8.70 5.61
N VAL A 172 16.14 -8.45 6.25
CA VAL A 172 15.64 -9.23 7.39
C VAL A 172 14.35 -9.90 6.96
N ILE A 173 14.24 -11.20 7.20
CA ILE A 173 13.07 -11.99 6.80
C ILE A 173 12.41 -12.54 8.06
N VAL A 174 11.13 -12.22 8.25
CA VAL A 174 10.28 -12.78 9.30
C VAL A 174 9.18 -13.60 8.64
N ASN A 175 9.29 -14.92 8.74
CA ASN A 175 8.29 -15.82 8.16
C ASN A 175 8.30 -17.18 8.86
N LEU A 176 7.11 -17.78 9.00
CA LEU A 176 6.98 -19.13 9.58
C LEU A 176 7.56 -20.21 8.67
N GLN A 177 7.39 -20.07 7.35
CA GLN A 177 7.85 -21.03 6.35
C GLN A 177 9.17 -20.56 5.72
N PRO A 178 9.96 -21.47 5.10
CA PRO A 178 11.09 -21.08 4.27
C PRO A 178 10.65 -20.10 3.17
N THR A 179 11.54 -19.17 2.81
CA THR A 179 11.32 -18.25 1.70
C THR A 179 12.27 -18.53 0.56
N LYS A 180 11.93 -18.05 -0.64
CA LYS A 180 12.81 -18.16 -1.83
C LYS A 180 14.20 -17.57 -1.61
N HIS A 181 14.33 -16.58 -0.72
CA HIS A 181 15.51 -15.76 -0.57
C HIS A 181 16.18 -15.88 0.81
N ASP A 182 15.92 -16.95 1.57
CA ASP A 182 16.50 -17.17 2.91
C ASP A 182 18.04 -17.03 2.91
N LYS A 183 18.71 -17.60 1.91
CA LYS A 183 20.18 -17.51 1.72
C LYS A 183 20.71 -16.08 1.54
N HIS A 184 19.84 -15.13 1.24
CA HIS A 184 20.19 -13.72 1.06
C HIS A 184 19.89 -12.87 2.31
N ALA A 185 19.19 -13.40 3.31
CA ALA A 185 18.90 -12.69 4.54
C ALA A 185 20.17 -12.41 5.35
N HIS A 186 20.24 -11.23 5.95
CA HIS A 186 21.18 -10.91 7.02
C HIS A 186 20.70 -11.48 8.37
N LEU A 187 19.39 -11.50 8.57
CA LEU A 187 18.74 -12.11 9.74
C LEU A 187 17.45 -12.80 9.28
N LEU A 188 17.25 -14.02 9.74
CA LEU A 188 16.06 -14.82 9.48
C LEU A 188 15.39 -15.13 10.83
N ILE A 189 14.11 -14.78 10.96
CA ILE A 189 13.32 -15.00 12.17
C ILE A 189 12.13 -15.88 11.81
N HIS A 190 12.07 -17.06 12.41
CA HIS A 190 10.93 -17.96 12.27
C HIS A 190 9.99 -17.79 13.45
N GLY A 191 8.91 -17.04 13.24
CA GLY A 191 7.92 -16.75 14.27
C GLY A 191 6.69 -16.06 13.71
N TYR A 192 5.66 -15.93 14.55
CA TYR A 192 4.47 -15.16 14.21
C TYR A 192 4.83 -13.67 14.12
N VAL A 193 4.45 -13.02 13.01
CA VAL A 193 4.80 -11.61 12.77
C VAL A 193 4.23 -10.68 13.86
N ASP A 194 3.03 -10.95 14.38
CA ASP A 194 2.46 -10.14 15.46
C ASP A 194 3.28 -10.24 16.76
N GLU A 195 3.85 -11.40 17.07
CA GLU A 195 4.73 -11.57 18.23
C GLU A 195 6.05 -10.83 18.05
N VAL A 196 6.69 -11.00 16.89
CA VAL A 196 7.96 -10.34 16.56
C VAL A 196 7.80 -8.82 16.56
N MET A 197 6.72 -8.32 15.94
CA MET A 197 6.44 -6.89 15.89
C MET A 197 6.09 -6.33 17.27
N SER A 198 5.34 -7.05 18.11
CA SER A 198 5.07 -6.62 19.49
C SER A 198 6.34 -6.47 20.31
N GLN A 199 7.27 -7.44 20.20
CA GLN A 199 8.56 -7.36 20.88
C GLN A 199 9.43 -6.21 20.34
N LEU A 200 9.46 -6.02 19.02
CA LEU A 200 10.17 -4.91 18.38
C LEU A 200 9.65 -3.55 18.86
N MET A 201 8.33 -3.36 18.88
CA MET A 201 7.69 -2.14 19.35
C MET A 201 8.05 -1.84 20.81
N LYS A 202 8.03 -2.86 21.68
CA LYS A 202 8.47 -2.75 23.08
C LYS A 202 9.94 -2.34 23.20
N LEU A 203 10.84 -2.92 22.41
CA LEU A 203 12.27 -2.58 22.42
C LEU A 203 12.54 -1.17 21.91
N LEU A 204 11.72 -0.67 20.97
CA LEU A 204 11.79 0.71 20.48
C LEU A 204 11.12 1.72 21.41
N GLY A 205 10.43 1.27 22.47
CA GLY A 205 9.66 2.14 23.36
C GLY A 205 8.45 2.78 22.68
N LEU A 206 7.87 2.11 21.68
CA LEU A 206 6.71 2.60 20.93
C LEU A 206 5.46 1.79 21.27
N GLU A 207 4.36 2.48 21.57
CA GLU A 207 3.06 1.85 21.77
C GLU A 207 2.38 1.55 20.43
N VAL A 208 1.75 0.38 20.31
CA VAL A 208 0.95 0.03 19.13
C VAL A 208 -0.41 0.72 19.25
N PRO A 209 -0.79 1.61 18.32
CA PRO A 209 -2.04 2.35 18.40
C PRO A 209 -3.25 1.43 18.23
N GLU A 210 -4.32 1.74 18.96
CA GLU A 210 -5.61 1.07 18.77
C GLU A 210 -6.27 1.49 17.46
N TRP A 211 -6.94 0.54 16.80
CA TRP A 211 -7.67 0.80 15.58
C TRP A 211 -9.10 1.25 15.89
N ALA A 212 -9.40 2.53 15.63
CA ALA A 212 -10.72 3.14 15.86
C ALA A 212 -11.76 2.84 14.77
N GLY A 213 -11.41 2.01 13.78
CA GLY A 213 -12.23 1.71 12.60
C GLY A 213 -11.55 2.17 11.31
N PRO A 214 -12.13 1.84 10.14
CA PRO A 214 -11.55 2.19 8.86
C PRO A 214 -11.23 3.69 8.83
N THR A 215 -10.02 4.02 8.42
CA THR A 215 -9.49 5.39 8.34
C THR A 215 -8.61 5.43 7.12
N LEU A 216 -8.70 6.49 6.31
CA LEU A 216 -7.88 6.63 5.11
C LEU A 216 -7.07 7.92 5.23
N CYS A 217 -5.79 7.80 4.87
CA CYS A 217 -4.79 8.85 4.97
C CYS A 217 -4.12 8.98 3.60
N GLU A 218 -4.35 10.08 2.90
CA GLU A 218 -3.81 10.26 1.54
C GLU A 218 -2.32 10.59 1.56
N SER A 219 -1.85 11.34 2.56
CA SER A 219 -0.47 11.80 2.64
C SER A 219 0.11 11.71 4.05
N SER A 220 1.42 11.43 4.12
CA SER A 220 2.20 11.42 5.36
C SER A 220 2.50 12.82 5.94
N GLY A 221 1.97 13.90 5.34
CA GLY A 221 2.38 15.29 5.54
C GLY A 221 1.58 16.17 6.52
N GLY A 222 0.54 15.66 7.20
CA GLY A 222 -0.14 16.44 8.24
C GLY A 222 -1.36 15.75 8.87
N ASP A 223 -1.71 16.14 10.11
CA ASP A 223 -2.90 15.65 10.83
C ASP A 223 -4.21 15.98 10.09
N LEU A 224 -4.20 16.97 9.20
CA LEU A 224 -5.34 17.39 8.39
C LEU A 224 -5.76 16.37 7.31
N ASP A 225 -4.90 15.41 6.99
CA ASP A 225 -5.16 14.41 5.93
C ASP A 225 -5.76 13.09 6.48
N ILE A 226 -5.94 12.98 7.80
CA ILE A 226 -6.55 11.82 8.45
C ILE A 226 -8.06 12.03 8.51
N LEU A 227 -8.79 11.38 7.61
CA LEU A 227 -10.26 11.47 7.57
C LEU A 227 -10.88 10.15 8.08
N PRO A 228 -11.88 10.21 8.99
CA PRO A 228 -12.65 9.04 9.33
C PRO A 228 -13.36 8.52 8.09
N PHE A 229 -13.41 7.19 7.95
CA PHE A 229 -14.00 6.57 6.77
C PHE A 229 -15.50 6.86 6.67
N GLY A 230 -15.96 7.23 5.46
CA GLY A 230 -17.30 7.78 5.22
C GLY A 230 -17.43 9.32 5.14
N ALA A 231 -16.46 10.11 5.66
CA ALA A 231 -16.50 11.59 5.61
C ALA A 231 -16.20 12.21 4.22
N TRP A 232 -15.80 11.38 3.25
CA TRP A 232 -15.33 11.67 1.88
C TRP A 232 -16.38 12.27 0.94
N LYS A 233 -17.65 12.35 1.37
CA LYS A 233 -18.74 12.92 0.57
C LYS A 233 -18.72 14.45 0.48
N LYS A 234 -17.80 15.15 1.14
CA LYS A 234 -17.61 16.60 0.97
C LYS A 234 -16.29 16.89 0.27
N GLU A 235 -16.39 17.49 -0.92
CA GLU A 235 -15.28 17.99 -1.72
C GLU A 235 -14.30 18.82 -0.87
N VAL A 236 -13.06 18.34 -0.73
CA VAL A 236 -11.95 19.20 -0.27
C VAL A 236 -11.41 19.91 -1.51
N LYS A 237 -11.85 21.16 -1.72
CA LYS A 237 -11.23 22.06 -2.69
C LYS A 237 -9.88 22.52 -2.14
N ILE A 238 -8.80 22.01 -2.71
CA ILE A 238 -7.45 22.55 -2.46
C ILE A 238 -7.22 23.68 -3.48
N GLU A 239 -7.34 24.93 -3.02
CA GLU A 239 -6.85 26.09 -3.78
C GLU A 239 -5.33 26.20 -3.60
N LEU A 240 -4.58 25.88 -4.65
CA LEU A 240 -3.16 26.19 -4.70
C LEU A 240 -3.00 27.70 -4.90
N LYS A 241 -2.67 28.43 -3.84
CA LYS A 241 -2.16 29.81 -3.96
C LYS A 241 -0.72 29.74 -4.47
N ILE A 242 -0.54 30.02 -5.76
CA ILE A 242 0.78 30.33 -6.31
C ILE A 242 1.04 31.79 -5.97
N GLU A 243 1.92 32.04 -5.01
CA GLU A 243 2.47 33.38 -4.78
C GLU A 243 3.49 33.69 -5.88
N GLU A 244 3.12 34.56 -6.82
CA GLU A 244 4.07 35.15 -7.76
C GLU A 244 4.98 36.13 -7.00
N ASN A 245 6.22 35.72 -6.80
CA ASN A 245 7.25 36.58 -6.24
C ASN A 245 7.63 37.66 -7.28
N LYS A 246 7.08 38.87 -7.09
CA LYS A 246 7.55 40.08 -7.75
C LYS A 246 8.84 40.51 -7.06
N ASP A 247 9.97 40.31 -7.73
CA ASP A 247 10.99 41.35 -7.95
C ASP A 247 12.34 40.76 -8.43
N ALA A 248 13.00 41.56 -9.28
CA ALA A 248 14.40 41.51 -9.73
C ALA A 248 14.67 40.99 -11.16
N VAL A 249 14.37 41.84 -12.15
CA VAL A 249 15.16 41.89 -13.40
C VAL A 249 15.92 43.21 -13.44
N PRO A 250 17.27 43.22 -13.50
CA PRO A 250 18.03 44.46 -13.60
C PRO A 250 18.01 44.99 -15.03
N LYS A 251 17.72 46.29 -15.17
CA LYS A 251 17.81 47.06 -16.42
C LYS A 251 19.22 46.96 -17.00
N LYS A 252 19.38 46.38 -18.20
CA LYS A 252 20.59 46.57 -19.02
C LYS A 252 20.47 47.88 -19.80
N ARG A 253 21.41 48.79 -19.54
CA ARG A 253 21.76 49.93 -20.40
C ARG A 253 22.56 49.44 -21.60
N LYS A 254 22.09 49.71 -22.81
CA LYS A 254 22.81 50.35 -23.93
C LYS A 254 21.85 50.51 -25.10
#